data_AF-A0A7T0DTS9-F1
#
_entry.id   AF-A0A7T0DTS9-F1
#
_cell.length_a   1.000
_cell.length_b   1.000
_cell.length_c   1.000
_cell.angle_alpha   90.00
_cell.angle_beta   90.00
_cell.angle_gamma   90.00
#
_symmetry.space_group_name_H-M   'P 1'
#
loop_
_entity.id
_entity.type
_entity.pdbx_description
1 polymer ?
#
loop_
_entity_poly.entity_id
_entity_poly.type
_entity_poly.pdbx_seq_one_letter_code
_entity_poly.pdbx_strand_id
1 'polypeptide(L)'
;MSRWRWDQGRLDYFSVEILRKIASVFVDNDGIEDIDPEYDPLREPLELRTELPFSPDSYKVWRNYARVIKLSMIASRIDGRYHCTDIARSLSSGVMASDADCYLLTLAKRTFYPSPAFEGFDASLQRVYPMLAIIKLLLTGRFAVNGLSARDVCSLLAGNNATGMEEFEFYSSIGETSRAPEGDELRQINEMMKVMSQISFLFWEQGHLFIDSSFSAASEVNLYQLLSPDAIVHGLPEEPNAAILALGSLESSAMLVPETVDPLFLNLDENNLQPDTTQAQRAFQEGKRRLINHYRIERNRNLREQFLSSSPKPDCCDMCRRSSHTQYPWVNSLIEVHHKLPLASTVRVQGNKTLLNDLVGLCPSCHKAVHQYYRNYLRNEGKSDFTSKEEANEVYEYAKSLYTSTDV
;
A
#
# COMPACT_ATOMS: atom_id res chain seq x y z
N MET A 1 -2.30 -9.90 28.18
CA MET A 1 -2.76 -9.41 26.87
C MET A 1 -1.56 -8.85 26.13
N SER A 2 -1.36 -9.25 24.87
CA SER A 2 -0.21 -8.80 24.08
C SER A 2 -0.40 -7.36 23.62
N ARG A 3 0.55 -6.48 23.99
CA ARG A 3 0.65 -5.11 23.49
C ARG A 3 0.87 -5.11 21.97
N TRP A 4 0.11 -4.31 21.23
CA TRP A 4 0.30 -4.19 19.78
C TRP A 4 1.45 -3.23 19.50
N ARG A 5 2.42 -3.65 18.67
CA ARG A 5 3.70 -2.95 18.49
C ARG A 5 4.07 -2.68 17.04
N TRP A 6 4.63 -1.52 16.77
CA TRP A 6 5.20 -1.18 15.47
C TRP A 6 6.66 -0.74 15.66
N ASP A 7 7.10 0.31 14.99
CA ASP A 7 8.45 0.86 15.12
C ASP A 7 8.55 2.01 16.16
N GLN A 8 9.76 2.54 16.32
CA GLN A 8 10.13 3.57 17.28
C GLN A 8 10.22 4.96 16.62
N GLY A 9 9.17 5.39 15.92
CA GLY A 9 9.02 6.79 15.50
C GLY A 9 9.65 7.13 14.17
N ARG A 10 9.87 6.12 13.30
CA ARG A 10 10.53 6.29 12.00
C ARG A 10 9.57 6.17 10.82
N LEU A 11 8.43 6.82 10.93
CA LEU A 11 7.37 6.72 9.92
C LEU A 11 7.87 7.08 8.51
N ASP A 12 8.81 8.03 8.43
CA ASP A 12 9.42 8.51 7.18
C ASP A 12 10.09 7.42 6.35
N TYR A 13 10.52 6.34 7.01
CA TYR A 13 11.21 5.22 6.39
C TYR A 13 10.25 4.12 5.91
N PHE A 14 8.95 4.27 6.18
CA PHE A 14 7.90 3.30 5.80
C PHE A 14 7.03 3.75 4.62
N SER A 15 7.35 4.87 3.96
CA SER A 15 6.71 5.15 2.67
C SER A 15 7.16 4.11 1.65
N VAL A 16 6.25 3.64 0.79
CA VAL A 16 6.59 2.57 -0.18
C VAL A 16 7.74 3.00 -1.09
N GLU A 17 7.80 4.27 -1.49
CA GLU A 17 8.91 4.78 -2.32
C GLU A 17 10.26 4.73 -1.59
N ILE A 18 10.30 5.10 -0.31
CA ILE A 18 11.52 4.98 0.50
C ILE A 18 11.89 3.51 0.72
N LEU A 19 10.92 2.64 0.98
CA LEU A 19 11.14 1.20 1.15
C LEU A 19 11.70 0.55 -0.13
N ARG A 20 11.29 0.98 -1.33
CA ARG A 20 11.89 0.53 -2.59
C ARG A 20 13.36 0.92 -2.70
N LYS A 21 13.70 2.15 -2.31
CA LYS A 21 15.09 2.64 -2.29
C LYS A 21 15.93 1.87 -1.28
N ILE A 22 15.43 1.68 -0.06
CA ILE A 22 16.09 0.86 0.97
C ILE A 22 16.30 -0.56 0.44
N ALA A 23 15.27 -1.17 -0.16
CA ALA A 23 15.36 -2.50 -0.75
C ALA A 23 16.44 -2.58 -1.83
N SER A 24 16.55 -1.57 -2.71
CA SER A 24 17.61 -1.53 -3.74
C SER A 24 19.02 -1.54 -3.15
N VAL A 25 19.25 -0.87 -2.01
CA VAL A 25 20.55 -0.91 -1.33
C VAL A 25 20.83 -2.31 -0.79
N PHE A 26 19.86 -2.95 -0.15
CA PHE A 26 20.04 -4.31 0.36
C PHE A 26 20.22 -5.36 -0.74
N VAL A 27 19.61 -5.16 -1.90
CA VAL A 27 19.85 -6.02 -3.07
C VAL A 27 21.29 -5.88 -3.56
N ASP A 28 21.82 -4.66 -3.64
CA ASP A 28 23.20 -4.42 -4.09
C ASP A 28 24.26 -4.87 -3.06
N ASN A 29 23.87 -4.93 -1.78
CA ASN A 29 24.74 -5.33 -0.67
C ASN A 29 24.44 -6.75 -0.16
N ASP A 30 23.73 -7.57 -0.94
CA ASP A 30 23.37 -8.94 -0.55
C ASP A 30 24.63 -9.80 -0.37
N GLY A 31 24.73 -10.47 0.77
CA GLY A 31 25.87 -11.31 1.15
C GLY A 31 27.09 -10.56 1.69
N ILE A 32 27.07 -9.23 1.75
CA ILE A 32 28.19 -8.44 2.31
C ILE A 32 28.32 -8.70 3.82
N GLU A 33 29.57 -8.86 4.25
CA GLU A 33 29.94 -9.01 5.65
C GLU A 33 29.97 -7.66 6.37
N ASP A 34 29.37 -7.60 7.55
CA ASP A 34 29.37 -6.45 8.45
C ASP A 34 30.21 -6.72 9.71
N ILE A 35 31.44 -7.18 9.52
CA ILE A 35 32.32 -7.60 10.62
C ILE A 35 33.18 -6.48 11.19
N ASP A 36 33.46 -5.43 10.41
CA ASP A 36 34.33 -4.32 10.81
C ASP A 36 33.56 -3.31 11.68
N PRO A 37 33.88 -3.12 12.98
CA PRO A 37 33.14 -2.20 13.83
C PRO A 37 33.24 -0.72 13.43
N GLU A 38 34.26 -0.31 12.68
CA GLU A 38 34.51 1.09 12.30
C GLU A 38 33.89 1.46 10.95
N TYR A 39 33.63 0.48 10.09
CA TYR A 39 33.03 0.69 8.77
C TYR A 39 31.56 0.26 8.74
N ASP A 40 30.71 1.14 8.19
CA ASP A 40 29.29 0.88 7.98
C ASP A 40 28.99 0.84 6.47
N PRO A 41 28.86 -0.37 5.88
CA PRO A 41 28.65 -0.51 4.43
C PRO A 41 27.28 0.01 3.97
N LEU A 42 26.34 0.27 4.90
CA LEU A 42 24.97 0.65 4.55
C LEU A 42 24.74 2.17 4.57
N ARG A 43 25.46 2.93 5.40
CA ARG A 43 25.16 4.35 5.67
C ARG A 43 25.15 5.19 4.40
N GLU A 44 26.31 5.31 3.75
CA GLU A 44 26.46 6.17 2.57
C GLU A 44 25.49 5.75 1.44
N PRO A 45 25.37 4.47 1.06
CA PRO A 45 24.38 4.06 0.07
C PRO A 45 22.93 4.38 0.44
N LEU A 46 22.55 4.20 1.71
CA LEU A 46 21.19 4.48 2.17
C LEU A 46 20.89 5.98 2.18
N GLU A 47 21.78 6.81 2.74
CA GLU A 47 21.61 8.26 2.78
C GLU A 47 21.57 8.85 1.37
N LEU A 48 22.46 8.39 0.48
CA LEU A 48 22.50 8.85 -0.91
C LEU A 48 21.22 8.53 -1.69
N ARG A 49 20.66 7.32 -1.54
CA ARG A 49 19.46 6.92 -2.32
C ARG A 49 18.17 7.42 -1.71
N THR A 50 18.06 7.38 -0.39
CA THR A 50 16.82 7.72 0.32
C THR A 50 16.69 9.21 0.57
N GLU A 51 17.80 9.94 0.63
CA GLU A 51 17.88 11.33 1.10
C GLU A 51 17.39 11.50 2.55
N LEU A 52 17.27 10.40 3.30
CA LEU A 52 16.95 10.40 4.71
C LEU A 52 18.22 10.20 5.54
N PRO A 53 18.33 10.88 6.70
CA PRO A 53 19.47 10.66 7.60
C PRO A 53 19.38 9.28 8.23
N PHE A 54 20.49 8.58 8.48
CA PHE A 54 20.47 7.33 9.27
C PHE A 54 21.13 7.50 10.63
N SER A 55 20.63 8.48 11.40
CA SER A 55 21.20 8.89 12.69
C SER A 55 21.06 7.88 13.85
N PRO A 56 21.92 8.01 14.88
CA PRO A 56 23.12 8.85 14.93
C PRO A 56 24.29 8.20 14.17
N ASP A 57 25.24 9.03 13.75
CA ASP A 57 26.43 8.58 13.01
C ASP A 57 27.43 7.80 13.88
N SER A 58 27.27 7.88 15.20
CA SER A 58 28.08 7.15 16.19
C SER A 58 27.76 5.65 16.27
N TYR A 59 26.74 5.17 15.57
CA TYR A 59 26.34 3.77 15.56
C TYR A 59 26.05 3.32 14.13
N LYS A 60 26.39 2.06 13.83
CA LYS A 60 26.00 1.44 12.56
C LYS A 60 24.49 1.53 12.30
N VAL A 61 24.12 1.71 11.03
CA VAL A 61 22.72 1.81 10.61
C VAL A 61 21.94 0.58 11.07
N TRP A 62 22.48 -0.62 10.89
CA TRP A 62 21.79 -1.86 11.27
C TRP A 62 21.40 -1.87 12.75
N ARG A 63 22.27 -1.38 13.65
CA ARG A 63 21.99 -1.34 15.10
C ARG A 63 20.71 -0.56 15.41
N ASN A 64 20.49 0.55 14.72
CA ASN A 64 19.35 1.43 14.98
C ASN A 64 18.13 1.08 14.12
N TYR A 65 18.33 0.75 12.84
CA TYR A 65 17.29 0.66 11.82
C TYR A 65 16.91 -0.77 11.43
N ALA A 66 17.56 -1.82 12.00
CA ALA A 66 17.20 -3.20 11.72
C ALA A 66 15.70 -3.48 11.91
N ARG A 67 15.04 -2.82 12.87
CA ARG A 67 13.59 -2.98 13.06
C ARG A 67 12.78 -2.51 11.84
N VAL A 68 13.10 -1.35 11.27
CA VAL A 68 12.44 -0.85 10.05
C VAL A 68 12.62 -1.86 8.92
N ILE A 69 13.86 -2.29 8.70
CA ILE A 69 14.23 -3.21 7.63
C ILE A 69 13.54 -4.57 7.77
N LYS A 70 13.49 -5.11 8.99
CA LYS A 70 12.85 -6.39 9.32
C LYS A 70 11.32 -6.31 9.25
N LEU A 71 10.71 -5.28 9.84
CA LEU A 71 9.25 -5.10 9.78
C LEU A 71 8.76 -4.95 8.35
N SER A 72 9.54 -4.29 7.49
CA SER A 72 9.24 -4.14 6.06
C SER A 72 9.57 -5.38 5.21
N MET A 73 10.08 -6.45 5.82
CA MET A 73 10.46 -7.72 5.17
C MET A 73 11.51 -7.54 4.07
N ILE A 74 12.43 -6.57 4.23
CA ILE A 74 13.43 -6.24 3.20
C ILE A 74 14.68 -7.12 3.35
N ALA A 75 15.22 -7.22 4.55
CA ALA A 75 16.46 -7.94 4.78
C ALA A 75 16.58 -8.43 6.22
N SER A 76 17.50 -9.37 6.41
CA SER A 76 17.93 -9.85 7.72
C SER A 76 19.45 -9.98 7.77
N ARG A 77 20.00 -10.27 8.94
CA ARG A 77 21.43 -10.46 9.13
C ARG A 77 21.70 -11.77 9.84
N ILE A 78 22.46 -12.65 9.21
CA ILE A 78 22.80 -13.99 9.70
C ILE A 78 24.33 -14.13 9.62
N ASP A 79 24.95 -14.62 10.68
CA ASP A 79 26.40 -14.86 10.75
C ASP A 79 27.25 -13.66 10.28
N GLY A 80 26.83 -12.46 10.67
CA GLY A 80 27.53 -11.23 10.33
C GLY A 80 27.28 -10.71 8.91
N ARG A 81 26.51 -11.42 8.06
CA ARG A 81 26.22 -11.05 6.67
C ARG A 81 24.81 -10.54 6.47
N TYR A 82 24.64 -9.55 5.60
CA TYR A 82 23.31 -9.10 5.18
C TYR A 82 22.72 -10.05 4.15
N HIS A 83 21.43 -10.33 4.27
CA HIS A 83 20.67 -11.16 3.34
C HIS A 83 19.38 -10.43 2.95
N CYS A 84 19.24 -10.12 1.67
CA CYS A 84 18.01 -9.54 1.14
C CYS A 84 16.95 -10.61 0.87
N THR A 85 15.68 -10.23 0.95
CA THR A 85 14.54 -11.11 0.70
C THR A 85 14.07 -11.04 -0.75
N ASP A 86 13.21 -11.97 -1.17
CA ASP A 86 12.57 -11.89 -2.49
C ASP A 86 11.61 -10.70 -2.60
N ILE A 87 10.97 -10.32 -1.48
CA ILE A 87 10.19 -9.08 -1.39
C ILE A 87 11.08 -7.87 -1.69
N ALA A 88 12.30 -7.78 -1.14
CA ALA A 88 13.22 -6.69 -1.46
C ALA A 88 13.59 -6.66 -2.95
N ARG A 89 13.91 -7.83 -3.54
CA ARG A 89 14.17 -7.93 -4.98
C ARG A 89 12.96 -7.48 -5.81
N SER A 90 11.74 -7.89 -5.41
CA SER A 90 10.49 -7.50 -6.07
C SER A 90 10.17 -6.01 -5.91
N LEU A 91 10.46 -5.42 -4.75
CA LEU A 91 10.36 -3.97 -4.52
C LEU A 91 11.35 -3.18 -5.36
N SER A 92 12.57 -3.69 -5.53
CA SER A 92 13.63 -3.01 -6.28
C SER A 92 13.39 -3.02 -7.79
N SER A 93 12.93 -4.14 -8.37
CA SER A 93 12.80 -4.27 -9.83
C SER A 93 11.71 -5.22 -10.32
N GLY A 94 10.89 -5.80 -9.43
CA GLY A 94 9.84 -6.75 -9.76
C GLY A 94 8.42 -6.15 -9.75
N VAL A 95 7.42 -7.01 -9.50
CA VAL A 95 6.00 -6.61 -9.52
C VAL A 95 5.72 -5.52 -8.49
N MET A 96 6.25 -5.67 -7.27
CA MET A 96 6.03 -4.74 -6.16
C MET A 96 6.68 -3.36 -6.38
N ALA A 97 7.65 -3.25 -7.29
CA ALA A 97 8.19 -1.96 -7.75
C ALA A 97 7.14 -1.10 -8.46
N SER A 98 6.14 -1.72 -9.08
CA SER A 98 5.07 -1.02 -9.83
C SER A 98 3.69 -1.09 -9.16
N ASP A 99 3.53 -1.97 -8.18
CA ASP A 99 2.28 -2.24 -7.47
C ASP A 99 2.47 -2.19 -5.95
N ALA A 100 2.19 -1.03 -5.36
CA ALA A 100 2.29 -0.80 -3.93
C ALA A 100 1.30 -1.65 -3.12
N ASP A 101 0.10 -1.91 -3.65
CA ASP A 101 -0.91 -2.70 -2.93
C ASP A 101 -0.48 -4.16 -2.83
N CYS A 102 0.15 -4.70 -3.89
CA CYS A 102 0.71 -6.05 -3.85
C CYS A 102 1.71 -6.19 -2.69
N TYR A 103 2.55 -5.17 -2.46
CA TYR A 103 3.48 -5.18 -1.33
C TYR A 103 2.75 -5.00 0.01
N LEU A 104 1.93 -3.96 0.15
CA LEU A 104 1.30 -3.59 1.42
C LEU A 104 0.29 -4.65 1.91
N LEU A 105 -0.44 -5.30 1.01
CA LEU A 105 -1.31 -6.42 1.38
C LEU A 105 -0.50 -7.66 1.77
N THR A 106 0.63 -7.93 1.12
CA THR A 106 1.56 -8.99 1.54
C THR A 106 2.09 -8.69 2.95
N LEU A 107 2.51 -7.44 3.19
CA LEU A 107 2.96 -6.97 4.49
C LEU A 107 1.86 -7.14 5.56
N ALA A 108 0.62 -6.76 5.26
CA ALA A 108 -0.52 -6.90 6.18
C ALA A 108 -0.80 -8.36 6.55
N LYS A 109 -0.70 -9.28 5.59
CA LYS A 109 -0.93 -10.72 5.79
C LYS A 109 0.20 -11.44 6.53
N ARG A 110 1.41 -10.89 6.49
CA ARG A 110 2.61 -11.51 7.08
C ARG A 110 3.10 -10.81 8.35
N THR A 111 2.52 -9.67 8.71
CA THR A 111 2.79 -8.98 9.98
C THR A 111 1.96 -9.60 11.09
N PHE A 112 2.63 -10.16 12.10
CA PHE A 112 1.98 -10.70 13.29
C PHE A 112 2.83 -10.53 14.56
N TYR A 113 2.19 -10.72 15.72
CA TYR A 113 2.83 -10.84 17.03
C TYR A 113 2.75 -12.28 17.57
N PRO A 114 3.75 -12.75 18.34
CA PRO A 114 5.05 -12.11 18.53
C PRO A 114 5.83 -12.08 17.19
N SER A 115 6.40 -10.93 16.83
CA SER A 115 7.08 -10.77 15.53
C SER A 115 8.55 -11.14 15.66
N PRO A 116 9.16 -11.80 14.66
CA PRO A 116 10.61 -12.03 14.62
C PRO A 116 11.43 -10.73 14.51
N ALA A 117 10.80 -9.58 14.27
CA ALA A 117 11.43 -8.27 14.30
C ALA A 117 11.61 -7.70 15.74
N PHE A 118 11.01 -8.32 16.75
CA PHE A 118 11.10 -7.90 18.15
C PHE A 118 11.81 -8.93 19.02
N GLU A 119 12.34 -8.46 20.15
CA GLU A 119 12.78 -9.34 21.24
C GLU A 119 11.60 -10.14 21.80
N GLY A 120 11.87 -11.39 22.20
CA GLY A 120 10.83 -12.30 22.69
C GLY A 120 9.98 -12.94 21.59
N PHE A 121 10.51 -13.03 20.37
CA PHE A 121 9.91 -13.87 19.33
C PHE A 121 9.86 -15.33 19.78
N ASP A 122 8.68 -15.93 19.62
CA ASP A 122 8.44 -17.35 19.88
C ASP A 122 7.46 -17.86 18.82
N ALA A 123 7.96 -18.74 17.96
CA ALA A 123 7.20 -19.29 16.84
C ALA A 123 6.04 -20.20 17.29
N SER A 124 6.06 -20.68 18.53
CA SER A 124 5.05 -21.60 19.10
C SER A 124 3.83 -20.88 19.69
N LEU A 125 3.94 -19.58 19.99
CA LEU A 125 2.85 -18.82 20.58
C LEU A 125 1.75 -18.51 19.55
N GLN A 126 0.52 -18.37 20.07
CA GLN A 126 -0.61 -17.94 19.25
C GLN A 126 -0.35 -16.56 18.64
N ARG A 127 -0.66 -16.44 17.36
CA ARG A 127 -0.37 -15.24 16.59
C ARG A 127 -1.53 -14.26 16.56
N VAL A 128 -1.17 -12.99 16.57
CA VAL A 128 -2.09 -11.86 16.37
C VAL A 128 -1.67 -11.10 15.12
N TYR A 129 -2.56 -10.96 14.15
CA TYR A 129 -2.40 -10.28 12.87
C TYR A 129 -3.09 -8.90 12.92
N PRO A 130 -2.41 -7.87 13.45
CA PRO A 130 -3.05 -6.60 13.78
C PRO A 130 -3.60 -5.87 12.56
N MET A 131 -2.87 -5.88 11.44
CA MET A 131 -3.31 -5.21 10.22
C MET A 131 -4.55 -5.87 9.62
N LEU A 132 -4.62 -7.21 9.64
CA LEU A 132 -5.82 -7.93 9.20
C LEU A 132 -7.01 -7.63 10.10
N ALA A 133 -6.83 -7.64 11.42
CA ALA A 133 -7.89 -7.30 12.37
C ALA A 133 -8.43 -5.88 12.15
N ILE A 134 -7.55 -4.91 11.88
CA ILE A 134 -7.95 -3.52 11.58
C ILE A 134 -8.75 -3.44 10.28
N ILE A 135 -8.28 -4.05 9.20
CA ILE A 135 -8.99 -4.02 7.91
C ILE A 135 -10.35 -4.70 8.05
N LYS A 136 -10.39 -5.86 8.70
CA LYS A 136 -11.62 -6.61 8.97
C LYS A 136 -12.63 -5.82 9.81
N LEU A 137 -12.18 -5.07 10.81
CA LEU A 137 -13.04 -4.18 11.58
C LEU A 137 -13.61 -3.04 10.72
N LEU A 138 -12.77 -2.41 9.90
CA LEU A 138 -13.21 -1.34 9.00
C LEU A 138 -14.26 -1.83 8.00
N LEU A 139 -14.12 -3.07 7.50
CA LEU A 139 -15.08 -3.69 6.57
C LEU A 139 -16.48 -3.90 7.16
N THR A 140 -16.65 -3.87 8.49
CA THR A 140 -17.99 -3.91 9.11
C THR A 140 -18.83 -2.65 8.84
N GLY A 141 -18.22 -1.58 8.31
CA GLY A 141 -18.89 -0.30 8.08
C GLY A 141 -19.06 0.55 9.35
N ARG A 142 -18.76 0.03 10.55
CA ARG A 142 -18.89 0.74 11.84
C ARG A 142 -18.16 2.08 11.88
N PHE A 143 -17.07 2.20 11.13
CA PHE A 143 -16.20 3.38 11.11
C PHE A 143 -16.30 4.19 9.82
N ALA A 144 -17.33 3.97 8.99
CA ALA A 144 -17.49 4.68 7.73
C ALA A 144 -17.61 6.20 7.89
N VAL A 145 -18.18 6.68 9.00
CA VAL A 145 -18.40 8.12 9.27
C VAL A 145 -17.32 8.72 10.17
N ASN A 146 -17.01 8.05 11.29
CA ASN A 146 -16.13 8.63 12.32
C ASN A 146 -14.65 8.24 12.15
N GLY A 147 -14.36 7.24 11.34
CA GLY A 147 -13.01 6.68 11.18
C GLY A 147 -12.54 5.92 12.42
N LEU A 148 -11.60 5.00 12.23
CA LEU A 148 -11.01 4.20 13.30
C LEU A 148 -9.82 4.95 13.90
N SER A 149 -9.82 5.17 15.22
CA SER A 149 -8.67 5.73 15.93
C SER A 149 -7.78 4.63 16.54
N ALA A 150 -6.55 4.99 16.91
CA ALA A 150 -5.68 4.09 17.66
C ALA A 150 -6.25 3.70 19.05
N ARG A 151 -7.12 4.52 19.64
CA ARG A 151 -7.83 4.19 20.89
C ARG A 151 -8.90 3.14 20.67
N ASP A 152 -9.62 3.22 19.54
CA ASP A 152 -10.62 2.22 19.17
C ASP A 152 -9.96 0.86 18.92
N VAL A 153 -8.79 0.83 18.28
CA VAL A 153 -8.00 -0.40 18.15
C VAL A 153 -7.67 -1.00 19.52
N CYS A 154 -7.34 -0.18 20.51
CA CYS A 154 -7.09 -0.66 21.87
C CYS A 154 -8.37 -1.23 22.51
N SER A 155 -9.45 -0.45 22.56
CA SER A 155 -10.66 -0.81 23.29
C SER A 155 -11.45 -1.92 22.63
N LEU A 156 -11.47 -2.00 21.30
CA LEU A 156 -12.22 -2.98 20.53
C LEU A 156 -11.40 -4.20 20.14
N LEU A 157 -10.22 -4.02 19.57
CA LEU A 157 -9.45 -5.17 19.05
C LEU A 157 -8.60 -5.80 20.15
N ALA A 158 -7.67 -5.04 20.72
CA ALA A 158 -6.78 -5.57 21.76
C ALA A 158 -7.57 -5.96 23.02
N GLY A 159 -8.59 -5.19 23.39
CA GLY A 159 -9.44 -5.45 24.55
C GLY A 159 -10.30 -6.72 24.44
N ASN A 160 -10.76 -7.06 23.23
CA ASN A 160 -11.50 -8.31 22.97
C ASN A 160 -10.59 -9.47 22.53
N ASN A 161 -9.26 -9.35 22.64
CA ASN A 161 -8.29 -10.34 22.20
C ASN A 161 -8.41 -10.74 20.72
N ALA A 162 -8.76 -9.79 19.85
CA ALA A 162 -8.84 -10.05 18.40
C ALA A 162 -7.46 -10.46 17.85
N THR A 163 -7.45 -11.53 17.06
CA THR A 163 -6.27 -12.14 16.46
C THR A 163 -6.13 -11.80 14.98
N GLY A 164 -7.16 -11.27 14.31
CA GLY A 164 -7.17 -11.06 12.87
C GLY A 164 -7.66 -12.28 12.08
N MET A 165 -7.87 -13.42 12.73
CA MET A 165 -8.37 -14.64 12.12
C MET A 165 -9.88 -14.82 12.25
N GLU A 166 -10.55 -13.98 13.05
CA GLU A 166 -11.99 -14.07 13.26
C GLU A 166 -12.80 -13.68 12.00
N GLU A 167 -14.05 -14.12 11.99
CA GLU A 167 -15.03 -13.87 10.92
C GLU A 167 -15.83 -12.58 11.15
N PHE A 168 -16.58 -12.16 10.14
CA PHE A 168 -17.34 -10.91 10.12
C PHE A 168 -18.23 -10.71 11.36
N GLU A 169 -18.91 -11.76 11.81
CA GLU A 169 -19.84 -11.73 12.95
C GLU A 169 -19.13 -11.32 14.24
N PHE A 170 -17.87 -11.72 14.42
CA PHE A 170 -17.08 -11.30 15.58
C PHE A 170 -16.89 -9.78 15.55
N TYR A 171 -16.34 -9.24 14.47
CA TYR A 171 -16.02 -7.81 14.38
C TYR A 171 -17.28 -6.92 14.39
N SER A 172 -18.39 -7.43 13.88
CA SER A 172 -19.68 -6.72 13.90
C SER A 172 -20.33 -6.71 15.29
N SER A 173 -19.95 -7.63 16.19
CA SER A 173 -20.55 -7.76 17.52
C SER A 173 -19.67 -7.30 18.69
N ILE A 174 -18.36 -7.11 18.48
CA ILE A 174 -17.45 -6.68 19.55
C ILE A 174 -17.84 -5.31 20.15
N GLY A 175 -17.91 -5.26 21.48
CA GLY A 175 -18.16 -4.06 22.26
C GLY A 175 -16.88 -3.37 22.72
N GLU A 176 -16.97 -2.09 23.06
CA GLU A 176 -15.85 -1.36 23.67
C GLU A 176 -15.53 -1.91 25.06
N THR A 177 -14.25 -2.16 25.32
CA THR A 177 -13.75 -2.59 26.63
C THR A 177 -13.07 -1.44 27.38
N SER A 178 -12.83 -1.62 28.67
CA SER A 178 -12.06 -0.68 29.50
C SER A 178 -10.54 -0.70 29.24
N ARG A 179 -10.08 -1.42 28.21
CA ARG A 179 -8.66 -1.58 27.92
C ARG A 179 -8.07 -0.27 27.43
N ALA A 180 -7.18 0.32 28.23
CA ALA A 180 -6.45 1.54 27.90
C ALA A 180 -5.09 1.25 27.23
N PRO A 181 -4.57 2.15 26.38
CA PRO A 181 -3.20 2.06 25.85
C PRO A 181 -2.14 2.15 26.94
N GLU A 182 -1.07 1.38 26.79
CA GLU A 182 0.07 1.37 27.72
C GLU A 182 1.35 1.95 27.09
N GLY A 183 1.99 2.89 27.78
CA GLY A 183 3.25 3.49 27.33
C GLY A 183 3.14 4.12 25.94
N ASP A 184 4.02 3.69 25.02
CA ASP A 184 4.07 4.19 23.63
C ASP A 184 3.15 3.43 22.66
N GLU A 185 2.33 2.49 23.14
CA GLU A 185 1.48 1.66 22.28
C GLU A 185 0.54 2.48 21.39
N LEU A 186 -0.06 3.54 21.93
CA LEU A 186 -0.97 4.40 21.17
C LEU A 186 -0.26 5.02 19.96
N ARG A 187 0.98 5.48 20.15
CA ARG A 187 1.84 6.01 19.07
C ARG A 187 2.14 4.92 18.04
N GLN A 188 2.52 3.72 18.49
CA GLN A 188 2.88 2.62 17.62
C GLN A 188 1.70 2.12 16.77
N ILE A 189 0.50 1.99 17.36
CA ILE A 189 -0.71 1.65 16.62
C ILE A 189 -1.03 2.73 15.58
N ASN A 190 -0.95 4.01 15.97
CA ASN A 190 -1.18 5.14 15.07
C ASN A 190 -0.19 5.15 13.89
N GLU A 191 1.09 4.87 14.12
CA GLU A 191 2.10 4.73 13.06
C GLU A 191 1.79 3.56 12.13
N MET A 192 1.45 2.39 12.68
CA MET A 192 1.04 1.23 11.89
C MET A 192 -0.15 1.57 10.98
N MET A 193 -1.18 2.24 11.51
CA MET A 193 -2.35 2.65 10.74
C MET A 193 -2.01 3.66 9.63
N LYS A 194 -1.06 4.58 9.87
CA LYS A 194 -0.54 5.48 8.83
C LYS A 194 0.25 4.75 7.74
N VAL A 195 0.99 3.69 8.10
CA VAL A 195 1.62 2.83 7.09
C VAL A 195 0.54 2.12 6.27
N MET A 196 -0.49 1.59 6.93
CA MET A 196 -1.62 0.91 6.29
C MET A 196 -2.41 1.84 5.35
N SER A 197 -2.52 3.14 5.64
CA SER A 197 -3.24 4.08 4.76
C SER A 197 -2.61 4.29 3.38
N GLN A 198 -1.46 3.67 3.11
CA GLN A 198 -0.89 3.59 1.77
C GLN A 198 -1.55 2.52 0.89
N ILE A 199 -2.33 1.60 1.49
CA ILE A 199 -3.16 0.63 0.77
C ILE A 199 -4.27 1.41 0.06
N SER A 200 -4.48 1.16 -1.22
CA SER A 200 -5.32 2.02 -2.08
C SER A 200 -6.76 2.23 -1.62
N PHE A 201 -7.35 1.28 -0.89
CA PHE A 201 -8.70 1.36 -0.36
C PHE A 201 -8.78 1.91 1.08
N LEU A 202 -7.64 2.28 1.67
CA LEU A 202 -7.55 2.89 2.98
C LEU A 202 -7.07 4.33 2.85
N PHE A 203 -7.52 5.20 3.76
CA PHE A 203 -7.04 6.58 3.79
C PHE A 203 -6.99 7.14 5.22
N TRP A 204 -6.08 8.08 5.45
CA TRP A 204 -5.87 8.73 6.73
C TRP A 204 -6.44 10.14 6.73
N GLU A 205 -7.27 10.45 7.71
CA GLU A 205 -7.84 11.78 7.89
C GLU A 205 -8.01 12.12 9.37
N GLN A 206 -7.53 13.29 9.79
CA GLN A 206 -7.75 13.84 11.14
C GLN A 206 -7.42 12.87 12.29
N GLY A 207 -6.38 12.05 12.12
CA GLY A 207 -5.96 11.10 13.17
C GLY A 207 -6.72 9.77 13.16
N HIS A 208 -7.52 9.51 12.13
CA HIS A 208 -8.33 8.32 11.98
C HIS A 208 -8.05 7.63 10.64
N LEU A 209 -8.19 6.31 10.63
CA LEU A 209 -8.10 5.48 9.44
C LEU A 209 -9.51 5.16 8.93
N PHE A 210 -9.71 5.32 7.63
CA PHE A 210 -10.96 5.04 6.96
C PHE A 210 -10.76 3.98 5.88
N ILE A 211 -11.86 3.33 5.50
CA ILE A 211 -11.96 2.48 4.32
C ILE A 211 -12.89 3.16 3.32
N ASP A 212 -12.55 3.06 2.04
CA ASP A 212 -13.43 3.53 0.97
C ASP A 212 -14.71 2.67 0.91
N SER A 213 -15.88 3.30 1.01
CA SER A 213 -17.18 2.61 1.02
C SER A 213 -17.53 1.94 -0.32
N SER A 214 -16.80 2.24 -1.39
CA SER A 214 -16.90 1.47 -2.64
C SER A 214 -16.54 -0.01 -2.43
N PHE A 215 -15.72 -0.31 -1.42
CA PHE A 215 -15.34 -1.66 -1.00
C PHE A 215 -16.29 -2.26 0.05
N SER A 216 -17.15 -1.45 0.69
CA SER A 216 -18.11 -1.94 1.68
C SER A 216 -19.44 -2.40 1.06
N ALA A 217 -19.83 -1.88 -0.11
CA ALA A 217 -21.18 -2.10 -0.66
C ALA A 217 -21.28 -3.17 -1.76
N ALA A 218 -20.17 -3.64 -2.35
CA ALA A 218 -20.20 -4.44 -3.57
C ALA A 218 -19.59 -5.86 -3.46
N SER A 219 -18.96 -6.23 -2.34
CA SER A 219 -18.14 -7.45 -2.30
C SER A 219 -17.92 -8.05 -0.90
N GLU A 220 -18.87 -7.86 0.02
CA GLU A 220 -18.72 -8.28 1.44
C GLU A 220 -18.35 -9.77 1.60
N VAL A 221 -18.70 -10.64 0.64
CA VAL A 221 -18.48 -12.09 0.75
C VAL A 221 -17.16 -12.58 0.13
N ASN A 222 -16.34 -11.76 -0.54
CA ASN A 222 -15.06 -12.24 -1.12
C ASN A 222 -13.82 -11.57 -0.49
N LEU A 223 -13.88 -10.28 -0.16
CA LEU A 223 -12.72 -9.58 0.39
C LEU A 223 -12.35 -10.07 1.80
N TYR A 224 -13.34 -10.36 2.64
CA TYR A 224 -13.11 -10.83 4.01
C TYR A 224 -12.37 -12.18 4.04
N GLN A 225 -12.74 -13.09 3.14
CA GLN A 225 -12.10 -14.40 2.98
C GLN A 225 -10.67 -14.29 2.41
N LEU A 226 -10.43 -13.31 1.55
CA LEU A 226 -9.10 -13.01 1.00
C LEU A 226 -8.16 -12.37 2.05
N LEU A 227 -8.69 -11.83 3.14
CA LEU A 227 -7.92 -11.23 4.25
C LEU A 227 -7.55 -12.28 5.32
N SER A 228 -6.87 -13.32 4.87
CA SER A 228 -6.27 -14.35 5.72
C SER A 228 -4.74 -14.27 5.68
N PRO A 229 -4.05 -14.75 6.73
CA PRO A 229 -2.60 -14.85 6.74
C PRO A 229 -2.07 -15.69 5.57
N ASP A 230 -0.93 -15.29 5.01
CA ASP A 230 -0.29 -16.07 3.94
C ASP A 230 0.20 -17.42 4.48
N ALA A 231 0.10 -18.48 3.67
CA ALA A 231 0.50 -19.83 4.09
C ALA A 231 1.94 -19.92 4.63
N ILE A 232 2.85 -19.08 4.10
CA ILE A 232 4.27 -19.02 4.50
C ILE A 232 4.50 -18.68 5.97
N VAL A 233 3.50 -18.07 6.62
CA VAL A 233 3.60 -17.82 8.05
C VAL A 233 3.57 -19.15 8.83
N HIS A 234 2.97 -20.22 8.30
CA HIS A 234 2.95 -21.52 8.96
C HIS A 234 4.28 -22.26 8.71
N GLY A 235 4.99 -22.63 9.77
CA GLY A 235 6.28 -23.33 9.67
C GLY A 235 7.52 -22.43 9.61
N LEU A 236 7.47 -21.26 10.24
CA LEU A 236 8.65 -20.39 10.34
C LEU A 236 9.75 -21.02 11.22
N PRO A 237 11.03 -20.78 10.90
CA PRO A 237 12.14 -21.08 11.78
C PRO A 237 11.98 -20.47 13.17
N GLU A 238 12.53 -21.13 14.20
CA GLU A 238 12.61 -20.58 15.56
C GLU A 238 13.60 -19.41 15.66
N GLU A 239 14.66 -19.42 14.82
CA GLU A 239 15.65 -18.35 14.79
C GLU A 239 15.05 -17.08 14.13
N PRO A 240 15.02 -15.92 14.82
CA PRO A 240 14.32 -14.73 14.34
C PRO A 240 14.83 -14.19 13.00
N ASN A 241 16.14 -14.21 12.76
CA ASN A 241 16.70 -13.65 11.52
C ASN A 241 16.33 -14.50 10.30
N ALA A 242 16.34 -15.82 10.44
CA ALA A 242 15.89 -16.79 9.43
C ALA A 242 14.38 -16.69 9.21
N ALA A 243 13.59 -16.48 10.27
CA ALA A 243 12.15 -16.25 10.16
C ALA A 243 11.82 -14.99 9.32
N ILE A 244 12.60 -13.90 9.46
CA ILE A 244 12.44 -12.71 8.61
C ILE A 244 12.71 -13.03 7.14
N LEU A 245 13.74 -13.82 6.83
CA LEU A 245 14.02 -14.22 5.45
C LEU A 245 12.91 -15.08 4.86
N ALA A 246 12.40 -16.05 5.63
CA ALA A 246 11.26 -16.88 5.24
C ALA A 246 10.01 -16.02 4.97
N LEU A 247 9.68 -15.08 5.86
CA LEU A 247 8.56 -14.15 5.66
C LEU A 247 8.71 -13.27 4.41
N GLY A 248 9.94 -12.96 4.03
CA GLY A 248 10.25 -12.19 2.82
C GLY A 248 10.32 -13.00 1.53
N SER A 249 10.13 -14.32 1.55
CA SER A 249 10.23 -15.15 0.35
C SER A 249 8.98 -15.06 -0.54
N LEU A 250 9.20 -15.16 -1.85
CA LEU A 250 8.15 -15.20 -2.87
C LEU A 250 8.12 -16.55 -3.61
N GLU A 251 8.83 -17.57 -3.14
CA GLU A 251 8.81 -18.91 -3.74
C GLU A 251 7.37 -19.37 -4.01
N SER A 252 7.16 -19.88 -5.22
CA SER A 252 5.85 -20.12 -5.84
C SER A 252 4.80 -20.63 -4.87
N SER A 253 3.87 -19.74 -4.51
CA SER A 253 2.48 -20.07 -4.20
C SER A 253 1.79 -20.67 -5.44
N ALA A 254 2.39 -21.70 -6.04
CA ALA A 254 1.70 -22.60 -6.94
C ALA A 254 0.92 -23.59 -6.07
N MET A 255 -0.41 -23.49 -6.15
CA MET A 255 -1.41 -24.46 -5.65
C MET A 255 -1.55 -24.44 -4.11
N LEU A 256 -2.58 -23.83 -3.53
CA LEU A 256 -3.99 -24.20 -3.69
C LEU A 256 -4.88 -22.95 -3.66
N VAL A 257 -5.32 -22.51 -4.84
CA VAL A 257 -6.70 -22.03 -4.93
C VAL A 257 -7.50 -23.33 -5.03
N PRO A 258 -8.41 -23.65 -4.09
CA PRO A 258 -9.32 -24.77 -4.28
C PRO A 258 -10.01 -24.57 -5.63
N GLU A 259 -9.95 -25.59 -6.49
CA GLU A 259 -10.62 -25.64 -7.80
C GLU A 259 -12.17 -25.61 -7.70
N THR A 260 -12.74 -24.95 -6.70
CA THR A 260 -14.18 -24.87 -6.45
C THR A 260 -14.70 -23.44 -6.36
N VAL A 261 -13.94 -22.43 -6.80
CA VAL A 261 -14.58 -21.14 -7.13
C VAL A 261 -15.14 -21.23 -8.54
N ASP A 262 -16.39 -21.67 -8.56
CA ASP A 262 -17.34 -21.72 -9.64
C ASP A 262 -17.09 -20.65 -10.75
N PRO A 263 -17.04 -21.02 -12.04
CA PRO A 263 -16.95 -20.09 -13.18
C PRO A 263 -18.16 -19.15 -13.34
N LEU A 264 -19.04 -19.03 -12.34
CA LEU A 264 -20.23 -18.19 -12.37
C LEU A 264 -19.96 -16.67 -12.34
N PHE A 265 -18.71 -16.23 -12.32
CA PHE A 265 -18.33 -14.81 -12.42
C PHE A 265 -18.04 -14.32 -13.85
N LEU A 266 -18.21 -15.18 -14.87
CA LEU A 266 -18.02 -14.83 -16.28
C LEU A 266 -19.28 -15.10 -17.09
N ASN A 267 -20.35 -14.34 -16.86
CA ASN A 267 -21.39 -14.13 -17.86
C ASN A 267 -22.16 -12.84 -17.52
N LEU A 268 -21.63 -11.71 -17.99
CA LEU A 268 -22.48 -10.60 -18.42
C LEU A 268 -22.24 -10.44 -19.92
N ASP A 269 -23.09 -11.16 -20.68
CA ASP A 269 -23.55 -10.89 -22.04
C ASP A 269 -22.60 -10.15 -23.00
N GLU A 270 -21.77 -10.91 -23.70
CA GLU A 270 -21.41 -10.59 -25.09
C GLU A 270 -22.01 -11.65 -26.01
N ASN A 271 -23.33 -11.59 -26.20
CA ASN A 271 -23.97 -12.31 -27.29
C ASN A 271 -23.82 -11.51 -28.59
N ASN A 272 -23.28 -12.22 -29.59
CA ASN A 272 -23.23 -11.94 -31.02
C ASN A 272 -22.19 -10.93 -31.52
N LEU A 273 -21.05 -11.47 -31.95
CA LEU A 273 -20.58 -11.29 -33.33
C LEU A 273 -19.63 -12.45 -33.67
N GLN A 274 -20.00 -13.31 -34.62
CA GLN A 274 -19.05 -14.24 -35.24
C GLN A 274 -18.17 -13.45 -36.23
N PRO A 275 -16.83 -13.47 -36.13
CA PRO A 275 -15.99 -13.10 -37.24
C PRO A 275 -15.59 -14.35 -38.01
N ASP A 276 -15.95 -14.33 -39.29
CA ASP A 276 -15.43 -15.24 -40.29
C ASP A 276 -13.92 -15.01 -40.51
N THR A 277 -13.29 -16.06 -41.00
CA THR A 277 -11.88 -16.39 -40.92
C THR A 277 -11.00 -15.51 -41.82
N THR A 278 -9.70 -15.48 -41.51
CA THR A 278 -8.53 -15.12 -42.35
C THR A 278 -7.99 -13.67 -42.31
N GLN A 279 -7.12 -13.40 -41.33
CA GLN A 279 -5.74 -12.93 -41.60
C GLN A 279 -4.88 -13.11 -40.33
N ALA A 280 -3.68 -13.65 -40.51
CA ALA A 280 -2.76 -14.00 -39.44
C ALA A 280 -2.31 -12.78 -38.62
N GLN A 281 -2.99 -12.54 -37.49
CA GLN A 281 -2.47 -11.70 -36.42
C GLN A 281 -1.47 -12.52 -35.61
N ARG A 282 -0.23 -12.02 -35.49
CA ARG A 282 0.74 -12.55 -34.54
C ARG A 282 0.11 -12.46 -33.15
N ALA A 283 -0.26 -13.60 -32.58
CA ALA A 283 -0.72 -13.68 -31.22
C ALA A 283 0.44 -13.34 -30.28
N PHE A 284 0.40 -12.16 -29.67
CA PHE A 284 1.22 -11.88 -28.50
C PHE A 284 0.51 -12.51 -27.31
N GLN A 285 1.22 -13.34 -26.54
CA GLN A 285 0.69 -13.91 -25.32
C GLN A 285 0.56 -12.78 -24.29
N GLU A 286 -0.64 -12.20 -24.19
CA GLU A 286 -0.94 -11.19 -23.18
C GLU A 286 -0.80 -11.86 -21.80
N GLY A 287 0.16 -11.39 -21.00
CA GLY A 287 0.42 -11.95 -19.68
C GLY A 287 -0.85 -11.92 -18.83
N LYS A 288 -1.07 -12.96 -18.01
CA LYS A 288 -2.20 -13.05 -17.06
C LYS A 288 -2.20 -11.82 -16.15
N ARG A 289 -2.96 -10.78 -16.53
CA ARG A 289 -3.28 -9.65 -15.67
C ARG A 289 -4.11 -10.20 -14.52
N ARG A 290 -3.58 -10.14 -13.29
CA ARG A 290 -4.34 -10.41 -12.08
C ARG A 290 -5.57 -9.51 -12.06
N LEU A 291 -6.75 -10.12 -11.87
CA LEU A 291 -8.08 -9.49 -11.91
C LEU A 291 -8.22 -8.25 -11.00
N ILE A 292 -7.39 -8.15 -9.95
CA ILE A 292 -7.27 -6.98 -9.05
C ILE A 292 -6.93 -5.71 -9.84
N ASN A 293 -6.15 -5.81 -10.93
CA ASN A 293 -5.83 -4.67 -11.79
C ASN A 293 -6.99 -4.25 -12.70
N HIS A 294 -7.99 -5.11 -12.94
CA HIS A 294 -9.15 -4.78 -13.76
C HIS A 294 -10.20 -3.96 -12.98
N TYR A 295 -10.33 -4.20 -11.67
CA TYR A 295 -11.19 -3.42 -10.76
C TYR A 295 -10.60 -2.06 -10.36
N ARG A 296 -9.53 -1.59 -11.02
CA ARG A 296 -8.94 -0.26 -10.78
C ARG A 296 -9.77 0.86 -11.43
N ILE A 297 -11.09 0.76 -11.31
CA ILE A 297 -12.08 1.77 -11.68
C ILE A 297 -12.37 2.57 -10.40
N GLU A 298 -11.79 3.78 -10.35
CA GLU A 298 -11.99 4.85 -9.35
C GLU A 298 -11.75 4.53 -7.87
N ARG A 299 -10.66 5.10 -7.36
CA ARG A 299 -10.06 4.80 -6.06
C ARG A 299 -10.79 5.39 -4.83
N ASN A 300 -11.85 6.19 -5.03
CA ASN A 300 -12.77 6.63 -3.98
C ASN A 300 -14.04 7.23 -4.58
N ARG A 301 -15.14 6.47 -4.59
CA ARG A 301 -16.41 6.93 -5.16
C ARG A 301 -17.01 8.09 -4.37
N ASN A 302 -16.87 8.13 -3.04
CA ASN A 302 -17.37 9.23 -2.22
C ASN A 302 -16.55 10.50 -2.40
N LEU A 303 -15.23 10.41 -2.50
CA LEU A 303 -14.37 11.54 -2.79
C LEU A 303 -14.67 12.09 -4.19
N ARG A 304 -14.93 11.20 -5.15
CA ARG A 304 -15.48 11.60 -6.45
C ARG A 304 -16.83 12.25 -6.31
N GLU A 305 -17.80 11.67 -5.63
CA GLU A 305 -19.13 12.25 -5.49
C GLU A 305 -19.07 13.61 -4.77
N GLN A 306 -18.26 13.75 -3.73
CA GLN A 306 -18.03 15.02 -3.03
C GLN A 306 -17.31 16.03 -3.92
N PHE A 307 -16.23 15.63 -4.59
CA PHE A 307 -15.49 16.49 -5.51
C PHE A 307 -16.39 16.96 -6.66
N LEU A 308 -17.11 16.03 -7.31
CA LEU A 308 -18.02 16.33 -8.41
C LEU A 308 -19.22 17.17 -7.94
N SER A 309 -19.80 16.90 -6.76
CA SER A 309 -20.89 17.71 -6.21
C SER A 309 -20.45 19.11 -5.82
N SER A 310 -19.20 19.28 -5.38
CA SER A 310 -18.60 20.58 -5.07
C SER A 310 -18.07 21.33 -6.30
N SER A 311 -17.89 20.62 -7.42
CA SER A 311 -17.32 21.19 -8.64
C SER A 311 -18.41 21.88 -9.47
N PRO A 312 -18.17 23.11 -9.96
CA PRO A 312 -19.10 23.79 -10.85
C PRO A 312 -19.22 23.13 -12.23
N LYS A 313 -18.28 22.25 -12.62
CA LYS A 313 -18.24 21.54 -13.91
C LYS A 313 -17.72 20.10 -13.73
N PRO A 314 -18.52 19.18 -13.16
CA PRO A 314 -18.09 17.83 -12.81
C PRO A 314 -17.75 16.92 -14.02
N ASP A 315 -18.25 17.26 -15.19
CA ASP A 315 -18.13 16.48 -16.42
C ASP A 315 -17.00 16.98 -17.34
N CYS A 316 -16.31 18.05 -16.93
CA CYS A 316 -15.28 18.73 -17.69
C CYS A 316 -13.89 18.36 -17.16
N CYS A 317 -13.00 17.94 -18.07
CA CYS A 317 -11.61 17.67 -17.74
C CYS A 317 -10.86 18.97 -17.42
N ASP A 318 -10.16 19.04 -16.29
CA ASP A 318 -9.39 20.21 -15.89
C ASP A 318 -8.25 20.54 -16.88
N MET A 319 -7.71 19.53 -17.56
CA MET A 319 -6.58 19.67 -18.47
C MET A 319 -7.00 20.02 -19.90
N CYS A 320 -7.84 19.20 -20.54
CA CYS A 320 -8.25 19.44 -21.94
C CYS A 320 -9.54 20.26 -22.08
N ARG A 321 -10.24 20.56 -20.97
CA ARG A 321 -11.51 21.32 -20.93
C ARG A 321 -12.65 20.73 -21.75
N ARG A 322 -12.52 19.47 -22.21
CA ARG A 322 -13.58 18.77 -22.93
C ARG A 322 -14.57 18.16 -21.94
N SER A 323 -15.85 18.27 -22.27
CA SER A 323 -16.92 17.60 -21.56
C SER A 323 -17.18 16.21 -22.13
N SER A 324 -17.21 15.21 -21.26
CA SER A 324 -17.30 13.80 -21.66
C SER A 324 -18.60 13.48 -22.41
N HIS A 325 -19.71 14.11 -22.02
CA HIS A 325 -21.03 13.91 -22.61
C HIS A 325 -21.14 14.45 -24.05
N THR A 326 -20.34 15.46 -24.41
CA THR A 326 -20.33 16.02 -25.77
C THR A 326 -19.68 15.05 -26.75
N GLN A 327 -18.67 14.30 -26.29
CA GLN A 327 -17.94 13.33 -27.10
C GLN A 327 -18.56 11.93 -27.06
N TYR A 328 -19.17 11.56 -25.93
CA TYR A 328 -19.76 10.25 -25.69
C TYR A 328 -21.16 10.41 -25.04
N PRO A 329 -22.21 10.65 -25.84
CA PRO A 329 -23.56 10.96 -25.32
C PRO A 329 -24.20 9.87 -24.47
N TRP A 330 -23.71 8.63 -24.54
CA TRP A 330 -24.19 7.49 -23.75
C TRP A 330 -23.49 7.33 -22.40
N VAL A 331 -22.53 8.19 -22.05
CA VAL A 331 -21.81 8.14 -20.77
C VAL A 331 -22.13 9.36 -19.92
N ASN A 332 -22.56 9.11 -18.69
CA ASN A 332 -22.92 10.18 -17.74
C ASN A 332 -21.71 11.05 -17.32
N SER A 333 -20.54 10.43 -17.07
CA SER A 333 -19.27 11.14 -16.85
C SER A 333 -18.08 10.18 -16.97
N LEU A 334 -17.04 10.57 -17.71
CA LEU A 334 -15.76 9.86 -17.81
C LEU A 334 -14.65 10.52 -16.99
N ILE A 335 -14.97 11.48 -16.12
CA ILE A 335 -13.99 12.26 -15.37
C ILE A 335 -13.52 11.51 -14.12
N GLU A 336 -12.27 11.08 -14.13
CA GLU A 336 -11.58 10.42 -13.02
C GLU A 336 -10.96 11.46 -12.08
N VAL A 337 -11.12 11.26 -10.77
CA VAL A 337 -10.46 12.12 -9.76
C VAL A 337 -8.99 11.75 -9.64
N HIS A 338 -8.12 12.73 -9.87
CA HIS A 338 -6.68 12.61 -9.78
C HIS A 338 -6.14 13.47 -8.64
N HIS A 339 -5.20 12.93 -7.85
CA HIS A 339 -4.49 13.70 -6.84
C HIS A 339 -3.26 14.34 -7.47
N LYS A 340 -3.11 15.67 -7.34
CA LYS A 340 -1.91 16.39 -7.81
C LYS A 340 -0.65 15.86 -7.12
N LEU A 341 -0.73 15.55 -5.83
CA LEU A 341 0.32 14.84 -5.08
C LEU A 341 -0.02 13.33 -4.99
N PRO A 342 0.86 12.43 -5.48
CA PRO A 342 0.62 10.99 -5.43
C PRO A 342 0.32 10.46 -4.00
N LEU A 343 -0.58 9.47 -3.91
CA LEU A 343 -0.99 8.84 -2.63
C LEU A 343 0.18 8.20 -1.87
N ALA A 344 1.14 7.62 -2.58
CA ALA A 344 2.33 6.99 -2.01
C ALA A 344 3.43 7.99 -1.63
N SER A 345 3.21 9.30 -1.82
CA SER A 345 4.22 10.30 -1.53
C SER A 345 4.54 10.37 -0.04
N THR A 346 5.83 10.46 0.29
CA THR A 346 6.32 10.55 1.67
C THR A 346 5.74 11.78 2.40
N VAL A 347 5.59 12.90 1.68
CA VAL A 347 4.96 14.13 2.17
C VAL A 347 3.52 13.88 2.64
N ARG A 348 2.81 12.96 1.99
CA ARG A 348 1.43 12.61 2.33
C ARG A 348 1.33 11.63 3.50
N VAL A 349 2.22 10.64 3.59
CA VAL A 349 2.27 9.69 4.71
C VAL A 349 2.49 10.40 6.06
N GLN A 350 3.23 11.51 6.04
CA GLN A 350 3.45 12.36 7.21
C GLN A 350 2.28 13.31 7.51
N GLY A 351 1.55 13.75 6.48
CA GLY A 351 0.47 14.74 6.57
C GLY A 351 -0.79 14.23 7.26
N ASN A 352 -1.49 15.12 7.97
CA ASN A 352 -2.78 14.80 8.64
C ASN A 352 -4.02 15.23 7.83
N LYS A 353 -3.86 15.73 6.59
CA LYS A 353 -4.95 16.34 5.80
C LYS A 353 -4.80 16.00 4.31
N THR A 354 -5.85 15.43 3.71
CA THR A 354 -6.11 15.52 2.27
C THR A 354 -7.12 16.65 2.08
N LEU A 355 -6.78 17.73 1.36
CA LEU A 355 -7.74 18.82 1.10
C LEU A 355 -8.39 18.60 -0.26
N LEU A 356 -9.66 18.98 -0.43
CA LEU A 356 -10.35 18.89 -1.73
C LEU A 356 -9.62 19.64 -2.87
N ASN A 357 -8.85 20.68 -2.53
CA ASN A 357 -8.02 21.43 -3.48
C ASN A 357 -6.83 20.62 -4.03
N ASP A 358 -6.57 19.42 -3.52
CA ASP A 358 -5.48 18.53 -3.93
C ASP A 358 -5.90 17.60 -5.06
N LEU A 359 -7.16 17.73 -5.47
CA LEU A 359 -7.84 16.89 -6.44
C LEU A 359 -8.17 17.68 -7.69
N VAL A 360 -8.13 16.99 -8.82
CA VAL A 360 -8.58 17.48 -10.11
C VAL A 360 -9.36 16.41 -10.84
N GLY A 361 -10.36 16.82 -11.62
CA GLY A 361 -11.08 15.92 -12.51
C GLY A 361 -10.37 15.83 -13.85
N LEU A 362 -9.95 14.63 -14.26
CA LEU A 362 -9.29 14.39 -15.55
C LEU A 362 -10.02 13.32 -16.35
N CYS A 363 -10.10 13.47 -17.68
CA CYS A 363 -10.54 12.36 -18.53
C CYS A 363 -9.47 11.25 -18.56
N PRO A 364 -9.81 10.02 -18.98
CA PRO A 364 -8.87 8.87 -18.89
C PRO A 364 -7.58 9.10 -19.68
N SER A 365 -7.66 9.83 -20.80
CA SER A 365 -6.50 10.19 -21.62
C SER A 365 -5.58 11.19 -20.92
N CYS A 366 -6.13 12.29 -20.39
CA CYS A 366 -5.36 13.29 -19.66
C CYS A 366 -4.79 12.72 -18.36
N HIS A 367 -5.55 11.88 -17.65
CA HIS A 367 -5.09 11.24 -16.43
C HIS A 367 -3.84 10.38 -16.68
N LYS A 368 -3.86 9.54 -17.72
CA LYS A 368 -2.68 8.76 -18.13
C LYS A 368 -1.51 9.64 -18.56
N ALA A 369 -1.79 10.71 -19.30
CA ALA A 369 -0.77 11.65 -19.78
C ALA A 369 -0.05 12.38 -18.62
N VAL A 370 -0.79 12.84 -17.61
CA VAL A 370 -0.21 13.48 -16.41
C VAL A 370 0.67 12.51 -15.63
N HIS A 371 0.22 11.26 -15.44
CA HIS A 371 1.06 10.24 -14.80
C HIS A 371 2.34 9.93 -15.58
N GLN A 372 2.31 9.99 -16.91
CA GLN A 372 3.52 9.87 -17.73
C GLN A 372 4.42 11.11 -17.60
N TYR A 373 3.82 12.30 -17.56
CA TYR A 373 4.55 13.55 -17.38
C TYR A 373 5.29 13.58 -16.03
N TYR A 374 4.62 13.23 -14.92
CA TYR A 374 5.24 13.17 -13.60
C TYR A 374 6.44 12.21 -13.56
N ARG A 375 6.30 11.01 -14.14
CA ARG A 375 7.43 10.06 -14.22
C ARG A 375 8.62 10.64 -14.98
N ASN A 376 8.38 11.35 -16.07
CA ASN A 376 9.44 11.97 -16.86
C ASN A 376 10.07 13.16 -16.14
N TYR A 377 9.26 14.02 -15.52
CA TYR A 377 9.72 15.17 -14.72
C TYR A 377 10.63 14.70 -13.59
N LEU A 378 10.15 13.78 -12.74
CA LEU A 378 10.91 13.25 -11.62
C LEU A 378 12.23 12.62 -12.08
N ARG A 379 12.19 11.81 -13.14
CA ARG A 379 13.39 11.22 -13.73
C ARG A 379 14.39 12.27 -14.24
N ASN A 380 13.93 13.33 -14.89
CA ASN A 380 14.80 14.38 -15.45
C ASN A 380 15.45 15.23 -14.35
N GLU A 381 14.71 15.50 -13.28
CA GLU A 381 15.21 16.21 -12.10
C GLU A 381 16.04 15.32 -11.17
N GLY A 382 16.18 14.03 -11.49
CA GLY A 382 16.86 13.05 -10.63
C GLY A 382 16.14 12.79 -9.31
N LYS A 383 14.85 13.16 -9.20
CA LYS A 383 14.02 13.01 -8.00
C LYS A 383 13.21 11.72 -8.09
N SER A 384 12.95 11.10 -6.95
CA SER A 384 12.06 9.93 -6.87
C SER A 384 10.61 10.30 -6.59
N ASP A 385 10.39 11.47 -5.98
CA ASP A 385 9.08 11.97 -5.56
C ASP A 385 9.12 13.50 -5.47
N PHE A 386 7.95 14.11 -5.32
CA PHE A 386 7.83 15.53 -5.01
C PHE A 386 8.31 15.82 -3.59
N THR A 387 9.05 16.90 -3.44
CA THR A 387 9.60 17.41 -2.17
C THR A 387 8.54 18.13 -1.34
N SER A 388 7.49 18.65 -1.97
CA SER A 388 6.38 19.30 -1.30
C SER A 388 5.09 19.20 -2.12
N LYS A 389 3.98 19.56 -1.46
CA LYS A 389 2.67 19.67 -2.10
C LYS A 389 2.63 20.83 -3.11
N GLU A 390 3.36 21.90 -2.82
CA GLU A 390 3.51 23.07 -3.66
C GLU A 390 4.21 22.69 -4.98
N GLU A 391 5.29 21.91 -4.92
CA GLU A 391 5.97 21.41 -6.12
C GLU A 391 5.06 20.55 -6.98
N ALA A 392 4.32 19.61 -6.37
CA ALA A 392 3.37 18.77 -7.10
C ALA A 392 2.28 19.59 -7.82
N ASN A 393 1.80 20.66 -7.17
CA ASN A 393 0.85 21.59 -7.76
C ASN A 393 1.47 22.39 -8.91
N GLU A 394 2.67 22.94 -8.74
CA GLU A 394 3.36 23.70 -9.79
C GLU A 394 3.64 22.84 -11.03
N VAL A 395 4.11 21.61 -10.82
CA VAL A 395 4.38 20.65 -11.91
C VAL A 395 3.09 20.25 -12.63
N TYR A 396 1.99 20.07 -11.88
CA TYR A 396 0.68 19.86 -12.48
C TYR A 396 0.24 21.04 -13.36
N GLU A 397 0.28 22.27 -12.83
CA GLU A 397 -0.14 23.46 -13.57
C GLU A 397 0.75 23.71 -14.80
N TYR A 398 2.05 23.40 -14.69
CA TYR A 398 2.96 23.45 -15.83
C TYR A 398 2.61 22.41 -16.89
N ALA A 399 2.37 21.15 -16.52
CA ALA A 399 1.93 20.10 -17.44
C ALA A 399 0.63 20.49 -18.17
N LYS A 400 -0.30 21.11 -17.44
CA LYS A 400 -1.54 21.65 -17.99
C LYS A 400 -1.29 22.80 -18.98
N SER A 401 -0.32 23.68 -18.70
CA SER A 401 0.06 24.77 -19.61
C SER A 401 0.65 24.29 -20.94
N LEU A 402 1.27 23.10 -20.95
CA LEU A 402 1.83 22.48 -22.15
C LEU A 402 0.78 21.82 -23.04
N TYR A 403 -0.45 21.63 -22.55
CA TYR A 403 -1.52 21.06 -23.35
C TYR A 403 -1.90 22.04 -24.47
N THR A 404 -1.64 21.63 -25.71
CA THR A 404 -2.11 22.31 -26.92
C THR A 404 -3.34 21.57 -27.43
N SER A 405 -4.50 22.25 -27.49
CA SER A 405 -5.66 21.68 -28.19
C SER A 405 -5.32 21.62 -29.67
N THR A 406 -5.21 20.43 -30.24
CA THR A 406 -5.44 20.26 -31.67
C THR A 406 -6.95 20.27 -31.86
N ASP A 407 -7.52 21.45 -32.06
CA ASP A 407 -8.82 21.56 -32.70
C ASP A 407 -8.60 21.18 -34.17
N VAL A 408 -8.93 19.93 -34.51
CA VAL A 408 -9.12 19.45 -35.88
C VAL A 408 -10.53 18.90 -35.98
#